data_AF-A0A1Q9PDZ4-F1
#
_entry.id   AF-A0A1Q9PDZ4-F1
#
_cell.length_a   1.000
_cell.length_b   1.000
_cell.length_c   1.000
_cell.angle_alpha   90.00
_cell.angle_beta   90.00
_cell.angle_gamma   90.00
#
_symmetry.space_group_name_H-M   'P 1'
#
loop_
_entity.id
_entity.type
_entity.pdbx_description
1 polymer ?
#
loop_
_entity_poly.entity_id
_entity_poly.type
_entity_poly.pdbx_seq_one_letter_code
_entity_poly.pdbx_strand_id
1 'polypeptide(L)'
;MSDSSQDEIKLRTADSNHIRFKKINAFQSKFYKKISPTLPYLKNRYLRYGISAILFGFVIYFYILYETYRGNKLSPVLGGYILTDLLVPLGLIFALIVVLYISWDDKFFKKYRTPGLYMVVLTTVFYALIFSGLSSYLFELDFAKWLTRLTGTTVSSILMAFGMNISSVVWNPTTFMTQINFVKPPAKEDAILINAECSGIHSLTIFTVIFLIMLFEARRRLFWGYERGVITISEHLKTYFEDIPQFIEENGRKAFFKDFGIRLSKVLWVFTRVGLVTVVGIMGTYLVNILRIMIITAITYAYGWEVGGPIHNYLGYVMLILWLPIFWLYILPLGERRELKKNRKMKKKEKKELKKKKKLENQNKINAEEAEHSLSKEELDETNST
;
A
#
# COMPACT_ATOMS: atom_id res chain seq x y z
N MET A 1 42.18 31.47 -7.92
CA MET A 1 41.14 31.09 -8.91
C MET A 1 40.38 29.79 -8.57
N SER A 2 40.56 29.16 -7.39
CA SER A 2 39.96 27.85 -7.07
C SER A 2 38.59 27.88 -6.36
N ASP A 3 38.15 29.04 -5.84
CA ASP A 3 36.94 29.12 -5.00
C ASP A 3 35.61 29.14 -5.77
N SER A 4 35.57 29.66 -7.00
CA SER A 4 34.31 29.75 -7.76
C SER A 4 33.73 28.39 -8.16
N SER A 5 34.57 27.35 -8.29
CA SER A 5 34.14 26.01 -8.70
C SER A 5 33.38 25.26 -7.59
N GLN A 6 33.67 25.54 -6.31
CA GLN A 6 33.00 24.85 -5.21
C GLN A 6 31.58 25.36 -4.96
N ASP A 7 31.35 26.65 -5.19
CA ASP A 7 30.02 27.25 -5.00
C ASP A 7 29.07 26.89 -6.15
N GLU A 8 29.57 26.75 -7.38
CA GLU A 8 28.77 26.29 -8.51
C GLU A 8 28.30 24.82 -8.34
N ILE A 9 29.14 23.97 -7.73
CA ILE A 9 28.79 22.58 -7.41
C ILE A 9 27.76 22.53 -6.26
N LYS A 10 27.87 23.41 -5.26
CA LYS A 10 26.86 23.53 -4.19
C LYS A 10 25.51 24.02 -4.72
N LEU A 11 25.49 25.01 -5.60
CA LEU A 11 24.25 25.49 -6.22
C LEU A 11 23.58 24.41 -7.08
N ARG A 12 24.33 23.72 -7.94
CA ARG A 12 23.77 22.63 -8.77
C ARG A 12 23.25 21.46 -7.95
N THR A 13 23.88 21.14 -6.81
CA THR A 13 23.40 20.07 -5.93
C THR A 13 22.16 20.46 -5.12
N ALA A 14 22.06 21.72 -4.67
CA ALA A 14 20.86 22.25 -4.01
C ALA A 14 19.65 22.26 -4.96
N ASP A 15 19.83 22.70 -6.20
CA ASP A 15 18.74 22.84 -7.17
C ASP A 15 18.25 21.47 -7.68
N SER A 16 19.16 20.51 -7.88
CA SER A 16 18.80 19.13 -8.25
C SER A 16 17.98 18.39 -7.18
N ASN A 17 18.14 18.76 -5.90
CA ASN A 17 17.37 18.20 -4.80
C ASN A 17 15.99 18.87 -4.68
N HIS A 18 15.89 20.17 -5.03
CA HIS A 18 14.62 20.90 -4.99
C HIS A 18 13.68 20.50 -6.15
N ILE A 19 14.22 20.28 -7.36
CA ILE A 19 13.46 19.78 -8.52
C ILE A 19 12.99 18.32 -8.29
N ARG A 20 13.73 17.53 -7.51
CA ARG A 20 13.45 16.11 -7.23
C ARG A 20 12.15 15.85 -6.47
N PHE A 21 11.74 16.74 -5.57
CA PHE A 21 10.50 16.55 -4.81
C PHE A 21 9.24 16.99 -5.57
N LYS A 22 9.37 17.79 -6.63
CA LYS A 22 8.23 18.37 -7.36
C LYS A 22 7.56 17.41 -8.36
N LYS A 23 8.29 16.40 -8.88
CA LYS A 23 7.79 15.51 -9.97
C LYS A 23 7.04 14.24 -9.51
N ILE A 24 7.02 13.91 -8.23
CA ILE A 24 6.52 12.58 -7.78
C ILE A 24 4.98 12.48 -7.80
N ASN A 25 4.26 13.60 -7.86
CA ASN A 25 2.79 13.60 -7.75
C ASN A 25 2.06 13.87 -9.08
N ALA A 26 2.52 13.36 -10.23
CA ALA A 26 1.89 13.70 -11.51
C ALA A 26 0.42 13.24 -11.62
N PHE A 27 0.07 12.05 -11.11
CA PHE A 27 -1.31 11.53 -11.14
C PHE A 27 -2.21 12.30 -10.16
N GLN A 28 -1.72 12.53 -8.93
CA GLN A 28 -2.38 13.44 -8.00
C GLN A 28 -2.55 14.84 -8.58
N SER A 29 -1.56 15.37 -9.31
CA SER A 29 -1.65 16.72 -9.85
C SER A 29 -2.66 16.83 -10.99
N LYS A 30 -2.80 15.84 -11.88
CA LYS A 30 -3.74 15.95 -13.02
C LYS A 30 -5.19 15.77 -12.58
N PHE A 31 -5.49 14.68 -11.87
CA PHE A 31 -6.86 14.42 -11.39
C PHE A 31 -7.30 15.49 -10.39
N TYR A 32 -6.41 15.86 -9.47
CA TYR A 32 -6.73 16.93 -8.52
C TYR A 32 -6.74 18.31 -9.16
N LYS A 33 -5.89 18.64 -10.13
CA LYS A 33 -6.05 19.93 -10.85
C LYS A 33 -7.37 19.98 -11.61
N LYS A 34 -7.98 18.84 -11.95
CA LYS A 34 -9.28 18.79 -12.61
C LYS A 34 -10.45 18.93 -11.63
N ILE A 35 -10.34 18.38 -10.42
CA ILE A 35 -11.37 18.49 -9.36
C ILE A 35 -11.19 19.75 -8.50
N SER A 36 -9.96 20.24 -8.36
CA SER A 36 -9.62 21.45 -7.61
C SER A 36 -10.43 22.69 -8.01
N PRO A 37 -10.69 22.98 -9.30
CA PRO A 37 -11.42 24.18 -9.68
C PRO A 37 -12.92 24.12 -9.37
N THR A 38 -13.49 22.95 -9.10
CA THR A 38 -14.93 22.84 -8.80
C THR A 38 -15.27 23.05 -7.32
N LEU A 39 -14.29 22.94 -6.42
CA LEU A 39 -14.49 23.21 -5.00
C LEU A 39 -13.98 24.62 -4.66
N PRO A 40 -14.78 25.47 -3.99
CA PRO A 40 -14.35 26.80 -3.61
C PRO A 40 -13.12 26.73 -2.70
N TYR A 41 -12.03 27.40 -3.11
CA TYR A 41 -10.80 27.43 -2.33
C TYR A 41 -10.98 28.30 -1.09
N LEU A 42 -11.11 27.66 0.07
CA LEU A 42 -11.17 28.37 1.35
C LEU A 42 -9.75 28.56 1.91
N LYS A 43 -9.32 29.84 1.96
CA LYS A 43 -7.99 30.22 2.46
C LYS A 43 -7.83 29.98 3.97
N ASN A 44 -8.92 30.09 4.75
CA ASN A 44 -8.89 29.91 6.19
C ASN A 44 -8.94 28.42 6.58
N ARG A 45 -7.86 27.92 7.19
CA ARG A 45 -7.76 26.51 7.63
C ARG A 45 -8.83 26.11 8.64
N TYR A 46 -9.20 26.99 9.56
CA TYR A 46 -10.19 26.67 10.61
C TYR A 46 -11.59 26.53 10.02
N LEU A 47 -11.93 27.39 9.05
CA LEU A 47 -13.20 27.29 8.32
C LEU A 47 -13.30 25.96 7.56
N ARG A 48 -12.20 25.51 6.93
CA ARG A 48 -12.15 24.19 6.28
C ARG A 48 -12.37 23.04 7.24
N TYR A 49 -11.73 23.08 8.42
CA TYR A 49 -11.95 22.06 9.44
C TYR A 49 -13.39 22.09 9.97
N GLY A 50 -13.97 23.28 10.17
CA GLY A 50 -15.36 23.44 10.56
C GLY A 50 -16.33 22.81 9.55
N ILE A 51 -16.19 23.15 8.25
CA ILE A 51 -17.01 22.56 7.18
C ILE A 51 -16.79 21.04 7.11
N SER A 52 -15.55 20.59 7.23
CA SER A 52 -15.21 19.17 7.21
C SER A 52 -15.83 18.41 8.39
N ALA A 53 -15.87 19.02 9.58
CA ALA A 53 -16.53 18.44 10.75
C ALA A 53 -18.06 18.35 10.56
N ILE A 54 -18.69 19.39 9.99
CA ILE A 54 -20.12 19.40 9.66
C ILE A 54 -20.45 18.31 8.63
N LEU A 55 -19.70 18.26 7.53
CA LEU A 55 -19.87 17.24 6.49
C LEU A 55 -19.66 15.84 7.05
N PHE A 56 -18.66 15.64 7.91
CA PHE A 56 -18.44 14.38 8.60
C PHE A 56 -19.62 14.02 9.52
N GLY A 57 -20.23 15.00 10.19
CA GLY A 57 -21.49 14.84 10.91
C GLY A 57 -22.62 14.33 10.00
N PHE A 58 -22.75 14.86 8.79
CA PHE A 58 -23.70 14.35 7.80
C PHE A 58 -23.41 12.91 7.37
N VAL A 59 -22.14 12.52 7.20
CA VAL A 59 -21.77 11.12 6.92
C VAL A 59 -22.27 10.19 8.02
N ILE A 60 -22.01 10.56 9.29
CA ILE A 60 -22.46 9.79 10.46
C ILE A 60 -23.99 9.73 10.49
N TYR A 61 -24.65 10.87 10.31
CA TYR A 61 -26.11 10.97 10.33
C TYR A 61 -26.77 10.10 9.25
N PHE A 62 -26.30 10.17 8.00
CA PHE A 62 -26.82 9.33 6.91
C PHE A 62 -26.59 7.85 7.16
N TYR A 63 -25.46 7.49 7.76
CA TYR A 63 -25.21 6.11 8.14
C TYR A 63 -26.15 5.61 9.25
N ILE A 64 -26.40 6.43 10.28
CA ILE A 64 -27.37 6.10 11.34
C ILE A 64 -28.78 5.95 10.75
N LEU A 65 -29.20 6.86 9.87
CA LEU A 65 -30.48 6.75 9.17
C LEU A 65 -30.55 5.46 8.35
N TYR A 66 -29.51 5.16 7.58
CA TYR A 66 -29.44 3.94 6.79
C TYR A 66 -29.63 2.69 7.64
N GLU A 67 -28.89 2.54 8.75
CA GLU A 67 -29.01 1.40 9.66
C GLU A 67 -30.40 1.32 10.32
N THR A 68 -30.95 2.48 10.72
CA THR A 68 -32.28 2.57 11.35
C THR A 68 -33.39 2.11 10.39
N TYR A 69 -33.32 2.52 9.12
CA TYR A 69 -34.31 2.12 8.11
C TYR A 69 -34.11 0.70 7.58
N ARG A 70 -32.86 0.23 7.49
CA ARG A 70 -32.54 -1.13 7.06
C ARG A 70 -33.09 -2.19 8.02
N GLY A 71 -33.06 -1.92 9.33
CA GLY A 71 -33.56 -2.86 10.35
C GLY A 71 -35.08 -2.88 10.49
N ASN A 72 -35.75 -1.76 10.21
CA ASN A 72 -37.19 -1.64 10.35
C ASN A 72 -37.88 -2.07 9.06
N LYS A 73 -38.53 -3.25 9.06
CA LYS A 73 -39.44 -3.73 7.99
C LYS A 73 -40.65 -2.80 7.70
N LEU A 74 -40.71 -1.63 8.32
CA LEU A 74 -41.94 -0.89 8.61
C LEU A 74 -42.31 0.22 7.61
N SER A 75 -41.58 0.39 6.50
CA SER A 75 -42.00 1.35 5.47
C SER A 75 -42.09 0.72 4.08
N PRO A 76 -43.15 -0.06 3.80
CA PRO A 76 -43.52 -0.45 2.44
C PRO A 76 -44.03 0.73 1.59
N VAL A 77 -43.97 1.97 2.08
CA VAL A 77 -44.31 3.15 1.27
C VAL A 77 -43.30 3.25 0.11
N LEU A 78 -43.80 3.07 -1.12
CA LEU A 78 -43.06 3.10 -2.39
C LEU A 78 -42.11 4.31 -2.45
N GLY A 79 -40.84 4.11 -2.12
CA GLY A 79 -39.83 5.16 -2.08
C GLY A 79 -38.81 5.00 -0.94
N GLY A 80 -39.19 4.34 0.16
CA GLY A 80 -38.31 4.15 1.32
C GLY A 80 -37.02 3.38 1.00
N TYR A 81 -37.10 2.32 0.19
CA TYR A 81 -35.93 1.51 -0.19
C TYR A 81 -34.93 2.29 -1.03
N ILE A 82 -35.38 2.96 -2.10
CA ILE A 82 -34.51 3.76 -2.97
C ILE A 82 -33.85 4.89 -2.18
N LEU A 83 -34.62 5.57 -1.31
CA LEU A 83 -34.07 6.64 -0.49
C LEU A 83 -33.01 6.12 0.49
N THR A 84 -33.28 4.97 1.13
CA THR A 84 -32.34 4.32 2.05
C THR A 84 -31.06 3.91 1.34
N ASP A 85 -31.16 3.33 0.15
CA ASP A 85 -30.00 2.93 -0.66
C ASP A 85 -29.19 4.13 -1.18
N LEU A 86 -29.83 5.29 -1.38
CA LEU A 86 -29.15 6.54 -1.77
C LEU A 86 -28.39 7.22 -0.62
N LEU A 87 -28.74 6.95 0.65
CA LEU A 87 -28.06 7.56 1.82
C LEU A 87 -26.57 7.22 1.86
N VAL A 88 -26.21 5.98 1.49
CA VAL A 88 -24.82 5.51 1.53
C VAL A 88 -23.95 6.20 0.46
N PRO A 89 -24.32 6.21 -0.85
CA PRO A 89 -23.61 6.99 -1.86
C PRO A 89 -23.46 8.48 -1.50
N LEU A 90 -24.51 9.11 -0.96
CA LEU A 90 -24.46 10.51 -0.53
C LEU A 90 -23.47 10.71 0.63
N GLY A 91 -23.49 9.83 1.63
CA GLY A 91 -22.51 9.82 2.71
C GLY A 91 -21.07 9.67 2.20
N LEU A 92 -20.85 8.85 1.17
CA LEU A 92 -19.52 8.68 0.56
C LEU A 92 -19.06 9.90 -0.21
N ILE A 93 -19.95 10.61 -0.90
CA ILE A 93 -19.64 11.88 -1.55
C ILE A 93 -19.19 12.90 -0.50
N PHE A 94 -19.89 13.00 0.63
CA PHE A 94 -19.48 13.89 1.72
C PHE A 94 -18.15 13.47 2.34
N ALA A 95 -17.93 12.18 2.59
CA ALA A 95 -16.65 11.65 3.07
C ALA A 95 -15.49 12.01 2.10
N LEU A 96 -15.72 11.92 0.79
CA LEU A 96 -14.75 12.33 -0.22
C LEU A 96 -14.38 13.80 -0.08
N ILE A 97 -15.39 14.67 0.04
CA ILE A 97 -15.20 16.11 0.18
C ILE A 97 -14.43 16.41 1.46
N VAL A 98 -14.77 15.77 2.59
CA VAL A 98 -14.06 15.89 3.88
C VAL A 98 -12.57 15.55 3.73
N VAL A 99 -12.26 14.40 3.12
CA VAL A 99 -10.86 13.99 2.89
C VAL A 99 -10.12 15.01 2.02
N LEU A 100 -10.76 15.49 0.94
CA LEU A 100 -10.16 16.47 0.04
C LEU A 100 -9.89 17.82 0.73
N TYR A 101 -10.80 18.28 1.60
CA TYR A 101 -10.69 19.55 2.33
C TYR A 101 -9.62 19.50 3.44
N ILE A 102 -9.64 18.46 4.28
CA ILE A 102 -8.67 18.31 5.37
C ILE A 102 -7.24 18.18 4.83
N SER A 103 -7.09 17.50 3.69
CA SER A 103 -5.78 17.17 3.13
C SER A 103 -5.22 18.19 2.11
N TRP A 104 -5.93 19.31 1.90
CA TRP A 104 -5.59 20.27 0.83
C TRP A 104 -4.23 20.96 1.04
N ASP A 105 -3.98 21.55 2.21
CA ASP A 105 -2.76 22.34 2.47
C ASP A 105 -1.96 21.91 3.70
N ASP A 106 -2.51 21.06 4.55
CA ASP A 106 -1.82 20.72 5.79
C ASP A 106 -0.68 19.74 5.50
N LYS A 107 0.57 20.17 5.77
CA LYS A 107 1.77 19.32 5.62
C LYS A 107 1.64 18.01 6.40
N PHE A 108 0.97 18.04 7.56
CA PHE A 108 0.71 16.86 8.38
C PHE A 108 -0.30 15.93 7.72
N PHE A 109 -1.45 16.43 7.26
CA PHE A 109 -2.49 15.60 6.63
C PHE A 109 -2.19 15.21 5.19
N LYS A 110 -1.27 15.91 4.51
CA LYS A 110 -0.85 15.59 3.15
C LYS A 110 -0.33 14.16 3.00
N LYS A 111 0.28 13.59 4.06
CA LYS A 111 0.75 12.19 4.06
C LYS A 111 -0.39 11.17 4.15
N TYR A 112 -1.54 11.56 4.71
CA TYR A 112 -2.74 10.73 4.86
C TYR A 112 -3.76 10.92 3.73
N ARG A 113 -3.58 11.94 2.90
CA ARG A 113 -4.43 12.22 1.74
C ARG A 113 -4.68 11.00 0.85
N THR A 114 -3.59 10.35 0.44
CA THR A 114 -3.64 9.19 -0.44
C THR A 114 -4.38 8.02 0.22
N PRO A 115 -4.00 7.58 1.45
CA PRO A 115 -4.78 6.60 2.19
C PRO A 115 -6.27 6.97 2.33
N GLY A 116 -6.59 8.20 2.70
CA GLY A 116 -7.97 8.65 2.88
C GLY A 116 -8.79 8.56 1.59
N LEU A 117 -8.20 8.96 0.45
CA LEU A 117 -8.87 8.81 -0.85
C LEU A 117 -9.08 7.35 -1.22
N TYR A 118 -8.10 6.47 -0.92
CA TYR A 118 -8.28 5.05 -1.11
C TYR A 118 -9.39 4.48 -0.24
N MET A 119 -9.51 4.92 1.01
CA MET A 119 -10.62 4.50 1.88
C MET A 119 -11.98 4.88 1.29
N VAL A 120 -12.12 6.10 0.76
CA VAL A 120 -13.41 6.52 0.18
C VAL A 120 -13.73 5.73 -1.09
N VAL A 121 -12.79 5.65 -2.03
CA VAL A 121 -12.97 4.86 -3.26
C VAL A 121 -13.28 3.40 -2.93
N LEU A 122 -12.60 2.85 -1.94
CA LEU A 122 -12.82 1.50 -1.46
C LEU A 122 -14.24 1.29 -0.96
N THR A 123 -14.70 2.15 -0.06
CA THR A 123 -16.03 2.03 0.50
C THR A 123 -17.07 2.16 -0.63
N THR A 124 -16.86 3.03 -1.61
CA THR A 124 -17.70 3.11 -2.82
C THR A 124 -17.71 1.80 -3.62
N VAL A 125 -16.54 1.24 -3.96
CA VAL A 125 -16.45 -0.02 -4.70
C VAL A 125 -17.09 -1.16 -3.91
N PHE A 126 -16.89 -1.20 -2.61
CA PHE A 126 -17.46 -2.24 -1.75
C PHE A 126 -18.99 -2.19 -1.75
N TYR A 127 -19.58 -1.02 -1.54
CA TYR A 127 -21.03 -0.88 -1.62
C TYR A 127 -21.54 -1.18 -3.03
N ALA A 128 -20.84 -0.77 -4.08
CA ALA A 128 -21.21 -1.14 -5.45
C ALA A 128 -21.20 -2.67 -5.65
N LEU A 129 -20.24 -3.39 -5.07
CA LEU A 129 -20.19 -4.87 -5.13
C LEU A 129 -21.34 -5.53 -4.35
N ILE A 130 -21.72 -4.99 -3.19
CA ILE A 130 -22.86 -5.47 -2.42
C ILE A 130 -24.17 -5.24 -3.20
N PHE A 131 -24.41 -4.02 -3.67
CA PHE A 131 -25.67 -3.64 -4.32
C PHE A 131 -25.82 -4.21 -5.73
N SER A 132 -24.72 -4.54 -6.43
CA SER A 132 -24.79 -5.17 -7.76
C SER A 132 -25.09 -6.67 -7.72
N GLY A 133 -25.11 -7.30 -6.54
CA GLY A 133 -25.25 -8.75 -6.42
C GLY A 133 -23.99 -9.53 -6.83
N LEU A 134 -22.89 -8.84 -7.16
CA LEU A 134 -21.61 -9.50 -7.46
C LEU A 134 -21.05 -10.25 -6.25
N SER A 135 -21.44 -9.84 -5.04
CA SER A 135 -21.19 -10.54 -3.78
C SER A 135 -21.66 -11.99 -3.81
N SER A 136 -22.84 -12.26 -4.36
CA SER A 136 -23.40 -13.62 -4.44
C SER A 136 -22.51 -14.54 -5.26
N TYR A 137 -22.02 -14.07 -6.41
CA TYR A 137 -21.07 -14.82 -7.23
C TYR A 137 -19.74 -15.07 -6.49
N LEU A 138 -19.25 -14.11 -5.71
CA LEU A 138 -18.04 -14.30 -4.91
C LEU A 138 -18.22 -15.37 -3.82
N PHE A 139 -19.44 -15.55 -3.29
CA PHE A 139 -19.73 -16.57 -2.27
C PHE A 139 -19.85 -17.98 -2.83
N GLU A 140 -20.26 -18.11 -4.10
CA GLU A 140 -20.36 -19.42 -4.76
C GLU A 140 -19.00 -20.01 -5.14
N LEU A 141 -17.93 -19.20 -5.13
CA LEU A 141 -16.57 -19.66 -5.40
C LEU A 141 -16.13 -20.71 -4.38
N ASP A 142 -15.49 -21.77 -4.86
CA ASP A 142 -14.95 -22.84 -4.00
C ASP A 142 -13.92 -22.31 -3.00
N PHE A 143 -13.21 -21.25 -3.37
CA PHE A 143 -12.32 -20.55 -2.44
C PHE A 143 -13.08 -19.94 -1.25
N ALA A 144 -14.26 -19.35 -1.44
CA ALA A 144 -15.06 -18.79 -0.35
C ALA A 144 -15.61 -19.89 0.57
N LYS A 145 -16.05 -21.02 0.00
CA LYS A 145 -16.48 -22.21 0.77
C LYS A 145 -15.33 -22.76 1.61
N TRP A 146 -14.17 -22.94 0.99
CA TRP A 146 -12.96 -23.39 1.68
C TRP A 146 -12.55 -22.43 2.80
N LEU A 147 -12.54 -21.13 2.52
CA LEU A 147 -12.19 -20.09 3.50
C LEU A 147 -13.17 -20.07 4.67
N THR A 148 -14.47 -20.28 4.42
CA THR A 148 -15.52 -20.37 5.46
C THR A 148 -15.25 -21.54 6.39
N ARG A 149 -14.99 -22.73 5.84
CA ARG A 149 -14.65 -23.93 6.60
C ARG A 149 -13.37 -23.75 7.42
N LEU A 150 -12.31 -23.21 6.81
CA LEU A 150 -11.04 -22.94 7.49
C LEU A 150 -11.23 -21.95 8.64
N THR A 151 -12.02 -20.91 8.41
CA THR A 151 -12.30 -19.87 9.40
C THR A 151 -13.05 -20.43 10.60
N GLY A 152 -14.14 -21.17 10.37
CA GLY A 152 -14.92 -21.75 11.47
C GLY A 152 -14.15 -22.78 12.28
N THR A 153 -13.32 -23.61 11.64
CA THR A 153 -12.45 -24.59 12.34
C THR A 153 -11.31 -23.92 13.12
N THR A 154 -10.69 -22.87 12.57
CA THR A 154 -9.64 -22.12 13.26
C THR A 154 -10.20 -21.37 14.46
N VAL A 155 -11.31 -20.65 14.27
CA VAL A 155 -11.97 -19.90 15.35
C VAL A 155 -12.38 -20.83 16.49
N SER A 156 -13.06 -21.95 16.19
CA SER A 156 -13.48 -22.88 17.24
C SER A 156 -12.30 -23.49 18.01
N SER A 157 -11.22 -23.86 17.32
CA SER A 157 -10.00 -24.38 17.95
C SER A 157 -9.39 -23.38 18.93
N ILE A 158 -9.31 -22.10 18.54
CA ILE A 158 -8.77 -21.05 19.41
C ILE A 158 -9.71 -20.80 20.59
N LEU A 159 -11.02 -20.72 20.38
CA LEU A 159 -11.99 -20.48 21.45
C LEU A 159 -12.05 -21.64 22.45
N MET A 160 -11.92 -22.90 21.99
CA MET A 160 -11.74 -24.05 22.88
C MET A 160 -10.47 -23.92 23.74
N ALA A 161 -9.37 -23.44 23.15
CA ALA A 161 -8.13 -23.19 23.91
C ALA A 161 -8.30 -22.07 24.96
N PHE A 162 -9.24 -21.14 24.76
CA PHE A 162 -9.63 -20.13 25.75
C PHE A 162 -10.73 -20.59 26.73
N GLY A 163 -11.07 -21.89 26.73
CA GLY A 163 -11.99 -22.49 27.70
C GLY A 163 -13.47 -22.39 27.34
N MET A 164 -13.82 -22.03 26.10
CA MET A 164 -15.22 -22.09 25.68
C MET A 164 -15.67 -23.53 25.47
N ASN A 165 -16.81 -23.90 26.10
CA ASN A 165 -17.39 -25.24 25.96
C ASN A 165 -18.08 -25.40 24.60
N ILE A 166 -17.33 -25.85 23.60
CA ILE A 166 -17.81 -26.17 22.25
C ILE A 166 -18.09 -27.68 22.18
N SER A 167 -19.31 -28.07 21.87
CA SER A 167 -19.73 -29.48 21.79
C SER A 167 -19.32 -30.12 20.46
N SER A 168 -19.46 -29.38 19.36
CA SER A 168 -19.12 -29.86 18.02
C SER A 168 -18.97 -28.71 17.02
N VAL A 169 -18.25 -28.99 15.94
CA VAL A 169 -18.07 -28.07 14.81
C VAL A 169 -18.46 -28.82 13.54
N VAL A 170 -19.56 -28.43 12.91
CA VAL A 170 -20.15 -29.15 11.77
C VAL A 170 -20.10 -28.28 10.52
N TRP A 171 -19.51 -28.79 9.45
CA TRP A 171 -19.58 -28.17 8.13
C TRP A 171 -20.79 -28.71 7.37
N ASN A 172 -21.68 -27.82 6.94
CA ASN A 172 -22.82 -28.19 6.10
C ASN A 172 -22.49 -27.92 4.61
N PRO A 173 -22.35 -28.96 3.77
CA PRO A 173 -21.99 -28.80 2.37
C PRO A 173 -23.14 -28.26 1.49
N THR A 174 -24.38 -28.31 1.97
CA THR A 174 -25.55 -27.80 1.23
C THR A 174 -25.70 -26.30 1.41
N THR A 175 -25.51 -25.81 2.64
CA THR A 175 -25.62 -24.37 2.95
C THR A 175 -24.28 -23.64 2.94
N PHE A 176 -23.17 -24.37 2.81
CA PHE A 176 -21.80 -23.85 2.89
C PHE A 176 -21.53 -23.06 4.17
N MET A 177 -22.13 -23.48 5.28
CA MET A 177 -21.97 -22.86 6.60
C MET A 177 -21.19 -23.77 7.55
N THR A 178 -20.35 -23.18 8.39
CA THR A 178 -19.77 -23.86 9.55
C THR A 178 -20.60 -23.54 10.79
N GLN A 179 -21.19 -24.55 11.39
CA GLN A 179 -21.94 -24.45 12.63
C GLN A 179 -21.05 -24.82 13.82
N ILE A 180 -20.92 -23.90 14.78
CA ILE A 180 -20.22 -24.10 16.05
C ILE A 180 -21.30 -24.30 17.11
N ASN A 181 -21.41 -25.51 17.65
CA ASN A 181 -22.39 -25.85 18.69
C ASN A 181 -21.75 -25.69 20.08
N PHE A 182 -22.50 -25.12 21.02
CA PHE A 182 -22.03 -24.90 22.38
C PHE A 182 -22.68 -25.89 23.36
N VAL A 183 -22.00 -26.14 24.48
CA VAL A 183 -22.61 -26.82 25.63
C VAL A 183 -23.27 -25.75 26.51
N LYS A 184 -24.55 -25.90 26.79
CA LYS A 184 -25.27 -25.10 27.78
C LYS A 184 -25.20 -25.76 29.16
N PRO A 185 -25.10 -24.98 30.26
CA PRO A 185 -24.64 -23.58 30.38
C PRO A 185 -23.09 -23.48 30.28
N PRO A 186 -22.47 -22.29 30.11
CA PRO A 186 -23.02 -20.92 30.22
C PRO A 186 -23.47 -20.26 28.91
N ALA A 187 -23.45 -20.97 27.78
CA ALA A 187 -23.81 -20.39 26.48
C ALA A 187 -25.26 -19.86 26.45
N LYS A 188 -25.47 -18.66 25.90
CA LYS A 188 -26.81 -18.10 25.64
C LYS A 188 -27.45 -18.67 24.38
N GLU A 189 -26.63 -18.97 23.37
CA GLU A 189 -27.05 -19.59 22.11
C GLU A 189 -26.65 -21.07 22.06
N ASP A 190 -27.43 -21.90 21.38
CA ASP A 190 -27.09 -23.32 21.14
C ASP A 190 -25.99 -23.47 20.09
N ALA A 191 -25.98 -22.57 19.10
CA ALA A 191 -25.03 -22.61 18.01
C ALA A 191 -24.80 -21.24 17.38
N ILE A 192 -23.64 -21.09 16.73
CA ILE A 192 -23.35 -19.96 15.84
C ILE A 192 -23.04 -20.49 14.45
N LEU A 193 -23.62 -19.85 13.44
CA LEU A 193 -23.40 -20.16 12.03
C LEU A 193 -22.43 -19.16 11.42
N ILE A 194 -21.37 -19.68 10.81
CA ILE A 194 -20.40 -18.90 10.04
C ILE A 194 -20.61 -19.23 8.57
N ASN A 195 -21.13 -18.26 7.80
CA ASN A 195 -21.30 -18.35 6.36
C ASN A 195 -20.15 -17.63 5.60
N ALA A 196 -20.25 -17.59 4.28
CA ALA A 196 -19.24 -16.92 3.44
C ALA A 196 -19.13 -15.42 3.70
N GLU A 197 -20.21 -14.74 4.07
CA GLU A 197 -20.23 -13.31 4.44
C GLU A 197 -19.36 -13.05 5.68
N CYS A 198 -19.40 -13.98 6.64
CA CYS A 198 -18.62 -13.92 7.87
C CYS A 198 -17.16 -14.35 7.67
N SER A 199 -16.86 -15.18 6.66
CA SER A 199 -15.51 -15.75 6.43
C SER A 199 -14.42 -14.72 6.09
N GLY A 200 -14.81 -13.47 5.84
CA GLY A 200 -13.90 -12.38 5.52
C GLY A 200 -13.56 -12.27 4.04
N ILE A 201 -14.22 -13.02 3.17
CA ILE A 201 -14.00 -12.95 1.71
C ILE A 201 -14.20 -11.53 1.17
N HIS A 202 -15.21 -10.81 1.68
CA HIS A 202 -15.43 -9.41 1.34
C HIS A 202 -14.24 -8.53 1.71
N SER A 203 -13.83 -8.55 2.98
CA SER A 203 -12.66 -7.80 3.44
C SER A 203 -11.39 -8.17 2.69
N LEU A 204 -11.23 -9.43 2.29
CA LEU A 204 -10.08 -9.89 1.53
C LEU A 204 -10.08 -9.37 0.08
N THR A 205 -11.23 -9.41 -0.59
CA THR A 205 -11.39 -8.87 -1.95
C THR A 205 -11.17 -7.37 -1.95
N ILE A 206 -11.80 -6.66 -1.03
CA ILE A 206 -11.60 -5.24 -0.74
C ILE A 206 -10.12 -4.95 -0.56
N PHE A 207 -9.45 -5.63 0.38
CA PHE A 207 -8.03 -5.45 0.64
C PHE A 207 -7.19 -5.67 -0.61
N THR A 208 -7.45 -6.75 -1.36
CA THR A 208 -6.71 -7.10 -2.57
C THR A 208 -6.84 -6.02 -3.64
N VAL A 209 -8.06 -5.50 -3.87
CA VAL A 209 -8.29 -4.41 -4.82
C VAL A 209 -7.53 -3.15 -4.40
N ILE A 210 -7.63 -2.74 -3.13
CA ILE A 210 -6.86 -1.57 -2.63
C ILE A 210 -5.38 -1.84 -2.84
N PHE A 211 -4.92 -3.02 -2.44
CA PHE A 211 -3.52 -3.37 -2.49
C PHE A 211 -2.99 -3.34 -3.92
N LEU A 212 -3.75 -3.80 -4.92
CA LEU A 212 -3.40 -3.67 -6.33
C LEU A 212 -3.36 -2.21 -6.80
N ILE A 213 -4.34 -1.39 -6.42
CA ILE A 213 -4.34 0.05 -6.73
C ILE A 213 -3.15 0.75 -6.06
N MET A 214 -2.85 0.38 -4.83
CA MET A 214 -1.72 0.89 -4.05
C MET A 214 -0.40 0.46 -4.68
N LEU A 215 -0.25 -0.80 -5.08
CA LEU A 215 0.91 -1.27 -5.84
C LEU A 215 1.04 -0.51 -7.15
N PHE A 216 -0.05 -0.19 -7.82
CA PHE A 216 -0.03 0.58 -9.06
C PHE A 216 0.40 2.03 -8.84
N GLU A 217 0.06 2.65 -7.71
CA GLU A 217 0.58 3.98 -7.35
C GLU A 217 2.04 3.90 -6.88
N ALA A 218 2.30 2.96 -5.97
CA ALA A 218 3.60 2.66 -5.41
C ALA A 218 4.57 2.11 -6.46
N ARG A 219 4.14 1.63 -7.63
CA ARG A 219 5.03 1.15 -8.71
C ARG A 219 6.09 2.20 -9.00
N ARG A 220 5.68 3.47 -9.03
CA ARG A 220 6.59 4.58 -9.28
C ARG A 220 7.64 4.74 -8.20
N ARG A 221 7.36 4.31 -6.95
CA ARG A 221 8.26 4.29 -5.79
C ARG A 221 9.04 2.97 -5.65
N LEU A 222 8.44 1.84 -6.01
CA LEU A 222 9.03 0.51 -5.91
C LEU A 222 10.06 0.27 -7.03
N PHE A 223 9.94 0.95 -8.18
CA PHE A 223 10.96 0.94 -9.24
C PHE A 223 12.17 1.85 -8.94
N TRP A 224 12.37 2.34 -7.70
CA TRP A 224 13.36 3.39 -7.34
C TRP A 224 14.85 3.00 -7.33
N GLY A 225 15.22 1.98 -8.08
CA GLY A 225 16.62 1.66 -8.35
C GLY A 225 16.99 1.67 -9.83
N TYR A 226 16.03 1.46 -10.72
CA TYR A 226 16.31 1.38 -12.16
C TYR A 226 16.24 2.81 -12.70
N GLU A 227 17.42 3.35 -13.00
CA GLU A 227 17.71 4.76 -13.18
C GLU A 227 16.69 5.51 -14.05
N ARG A 228 16.20 6.63 -13.51
CA ARG A 228 15.92 7.98 -14.07
C ARG A 228 15.68 8.22 -15.59
N GLY A 229 15.82 7.28 -16.50
CA GLY A 229 15.15 7.24 -17.78
C GLY A 229 13.83 6.49 -17.59
N VAL A 230 12.71 7.20 -17.64
CA VAL A 230 11.37 6.58 -17.68
C VAL A 230 11.18 6.01 -19.08
N ILE A 231 11.97 5.00 -19.41
CA ILE A 231 11.66 4.08 -20.48
C ILE A 231 10.73 3.07 -19.81
N THR A 232 9.47 3.03 -20.26
CA THR A 232 8.51 2.05 -19.77
C THR A 232 9.10 0.65 -19.90
N ILE A 233 8.76 -0.30 -19.01
CA ILE A 233 9.25 -1.70 -19.14
C ILE A 233 9.01 -2.22 -20.55
N SER A 234 7.91 -1.82 -21.18
CA SER A 234 7.61 -2.08 -22.58
C SER A 234 8.62 -1.48 -23.56
N GLU A 235 8.98 -0.20 -23.44
CA GLU A 235 10.00 0.41 -24.31
C GLU A 235 11.39 -0.15 -24.01
N HIS A 236 11.69 -0.54 -22.78
CA HIS A 236 13.00 -1.09 -22.43
C HIS A 236 13.12 -2.53 -22.92
N LEU A 237 12.04 -3.31 -22.86
CA LEU A 237 11.96 -4.61 -23.51
C LEU A 237 12.03 -4.45 -25.03
N LYS A 238 11.32 -3.49 -25.61
CA LYS A 238 11.32 -3.26 -27.06
C LYS A 238 12.72 -2.92 -27.57
N THR A 239 13.35 -1.87 -27.02
CA THR A 239 14.74 -1.52 -27.36
C THR A 239 15.70 -2.67 -27.09
N TYR A 240 15.54 -3.35 -25.95
CA TYR A 240 16.38 -4.50 -25.65
C TYR A 240 16.23 -5.62 -26.68
N PHE A 241 15.01 -5.97 -27.10
CA PHE A 241 14.75 -7.00 -28.11
C PHE A 241 15.27 -6.61 -29.50
N GLU A 242 15.16 -5.33 -29.86
CA GLU A 242 15.69 -4.80 -31.11
C GLU A 242 17.24 -4.84 -31.13
N ASP A 243 17.89 -4.60 -29.99
CA ASP A 243 19.36 -4.56 -29.88
C ASP A 243 20.02 -5.93 -29.63
N ILE A 244 19.24 -7.01 -29.38
CA ILE A 244 19.79 -8.35 -29.05
C ILE A 244 20.77 -8.85 -30.12
N PRO A 245 20.44 -8.81 -31.43
CA PRO A 245 21.32 -9.37 -32.46
C PRO A 245 22.68 -8.67 -32.46
N GLN A 246 22.66 -7.34 -32.42
CA GLN A 246 23.85 -6.49 -32.46
C GLN A 246 24.70 -6.66 -31.18
N PHE A 247 24.05 -6.73 -30.01
CA PHE A 247 24.75 -6.99 -28.75
C PHE A 247 25.41 -8.38 -28.72
N ILE A 248 24.76 -9.42 -29.25
CA ILE A 248 25.32 -10.78 -29.34
C ILE A 248 26.52 -10.82 -30.28
N GLU A 249 26.46 -10.07 -31.38
CA GLU A 249 27.56 -9.97 -32.36
C GLU A 249 28.79 -9.27 -31.75
N GLU A 250 28.60 -8.14 -31.06
CA GLU A 250 29.70 -7.37 -30.47
C GLU A 250 30.32 -8.02 -29.23
N ASN A 251 29.49 -8.53 -28.32
CA ASN A 251 29.94 -8.98 -26.99
C ASN A 251 29.96 -10.50 -26.81
N GLY A 252 29.42 -11.23 -27.78
CA GLY A 252 29.28 -12.68 -27.74
C GLY A 252 28.14 -13.18 -26.85
N ARG A 253 27.70 -14.41 -27.09
CA ARG A 253 26.57 -15.04 -26.39
C ARG A 253 26.75 -15.12 -24.87
N LYS A 254 27.98 -15.37 -24.39
CA LYS A 254 28.25 -15.50 -22.94
C LYS A 254 28.02 -14.17 -22.20
N ALA A 255 28.43 -13.04 -22.78
CA ALA A 255 28.19 -11.73 -22.20
C ALA A 255 26.70 -11.39 -22.17
N PHE A 256 25.97 -11.73 -23.25
CA PHE A 256 24.52 -11.60 -23.33
C PHE A 256 23.80 -12.34 -22.20
N PHE A 257 24.05 -13.64 -22.02
CA PHE A 257 23.38 -14.42 -20.96
C PHE A 257 23.70 -13.90 -19.56
N LYS A 258 24.92 -13.39 -19.34
CA LYS A 258 25.31 -12.77 -18.06
C LYS A 258 24.53 -11.48 -17.80
N ASP A 259 24.44 -10.58 -18.77
CA ASP A 259 23.67 -9.33 -18.64
C ASP A 259 22.17 -9.62 -18.48
N PHE A 260 21.63 -10.51 -19.31
CA PHE A 260 20.24 -10.96 -19.24
C PHE A 260 19.92 -11.55 -17.86
N GLY A 261 20.76 -12.44 -17.32
CA GLY A 261 20.58 -13.03 -16.00
C GLY A 261 20.59 -11.97 -14.88
N ILE A 262 21.48 -10.97 -14.96
CA ILE A 262 21.51 -9.86 -14.01
C ILE A 262 20.22 -9.04 -14.08
N ARG A 263 19.70 -8.73 -15.27
CA ARG A 263 18.44 -7.99 -15.44
C ARG A 263 17.23 -8.77 -14.96
N LEU A 264 17.12 -10.05 -15.36
CA LEU A 264 16.03 -10.93 -14.94
C LEU A 264 16.00 -11.10 -13.42
N SER A 265 17.17 -11.29 -12.79
CA SER A 265 17.25 -11.41 -11.32
C SER A 265 16.73 -10.16 -10.60
N LYS A 266 16.96 -8.95 -11.15
CA LYS A 266 16.43 -7.69 -10.60
C LYS A 266 14.91 -7.61 -10.74
N VAL A 267 14.38 -7.97 -11.90
CA VAL A 267 12.94 -7.97 -12.17
C VAL A 267 12.23 -8.97 -11.25
N LEU A 268 12.72 -10.20 -11.22
CA LEU A 268 12.18 -11.26 -10.36
C LEU A 268 12.19 -10.83 -8.89
N TRP A 269 13.25 -10.18 -8.44
CA TRP A 269 13.35 -9.70 -7.06
C TRP A 269 12.33 -8.62 -6.71
N VAL A 270 11.97 -7.73 -7.65
CA VAL A 270 10.85 -6.78 -7.46
C VAL A 270 9.53 -7.56 -7.33
N PHE A 271 9.28 -8.53 -8.21
CA PHE A 271 8.07 -9.35 -8.14
C PHE A 271 7.97 -10.15 -6.85
N THR A 272 9.05 -10.79 -6.40
CA THR A 272 9.09 -11.54 -5.14
C THR A 272 8.79 -10.63 -3.95
N ARG A 273 9.29 -9.40 -3.94
CA ARG A 273 9.00 -8.43 -2.88
C ARG A 273 7.56 -7.98 -2.87
N VAL A 274 7.07 -7.59 -4.05
CA VAL A 274 5.68 -7.20 -4.23
C VAL A 274 4.79 -8.34 -3.75
N GLY A 275 5.03 -9.56 -4.23
CA GLY A 275 4.34 -10.77 -3.81
C GLY A 275 4.41 -11.01 -2.30
N LEU A 276 5.57 -10.87 -1.67
CA LEU A 276 5.70 -11.04 -0.21
C LEU A 276 4.88 -10.00 0.56
N VAL A 277 4.92 -8.73 0.14
CA VAL A 277 4.11 -7.67 0.77
C VAL A 277 2.61 -7.94 0.55
N THR A 278 2.21 -8.43 -0.63
CA THR A 278 0.84 -8.88 -0.91
C THR A 278 0.42 -9.97 0.07
N VAL A 279 1.23 -11.01 0.20
CA VAL A 279 0.95 -12.18 1.05
C VAL A 279 0.83 -11.75 2.50
N VAL A 280 1.74 -10.92 3.00
CA VAL A 280 1.65 -10.36 4.37
C VAL A 280 0.36 -9.55 4.57
N GLY A 281 -0.04 -8.78 3.56
CA GLY A 281 -1.28 -8.02 3.59
C GLY A 281 -2.55 -8.87 3.62
N ILE A 282 -2.61 -9.89 2.75
CA ILE A 282 -3.68 -10.88 2.67
C ILE A 282 -3.77 -11.65 3.99
N MET A 283 -2.64 -12.17 4.48
CA MET A 283 -2.58 -12.89 5.76
C MET A 283 -3.00 -12.01 6.94
N GLY A 284 -2.52 -10.77 7.00
CA GLY A 284 -2.90 -9.86 8.09
C GLY A 284 -4.38 -9.49 8.06
N THR A 285 -4.96 -9.28 6.87
CA THR A 285 -6.41 -9.05 6.72
C THR A 285 -7.21 -10.27 7.18
N TYR A 286 -6.74 -11.47 6.82
CA TYR A 286 -7.35 -12.71 7.27
C TYR A 286 -7.27 -12.88 8.79
N LEU A 287 -6.11 -12.64 9.40
CA LEU A 287 -5.93 -12.69 10.87
C LEU A 287 -6.84 -11.70 11.60
N VAL A 288 -6.98 -10.49 11.08
CA VAL A 288 -7.92 -9.49 11.60
C VAL A 288 -9.36 -10.01 11.51
N ASN A 289 -9.72 -10.71 10.43
CA ASN A 289 -11.04 -11.34 10.32
C ASN A 289 -11.23 -12.52 11.29
N ILE A 290 -10.21 -13.35 11.53
CA ILE A 290 -10.26 -14.39 12.57
C ILE A 290 -10.53 -13.76 13.93
N LEU A 291 -9.78 -12.71 14.28
CA LEU A 291 -9.97 -11.97 15.53
C LEU A 291 -11.38 -11.37 15.65
N ARG A 292 -11.89 -10.79 14.56
CA ARG A 292 -13.27 -10.26 14.48
C ARG A 292 -14.29 -11.33 14.85
N ILE A 293 -14.25 -12.49 14.19
CA ILE A 293 -15.22 -13.57 14.44
C ILE A 293 -15.07 -14.11 15.86
N MET A 294 -13.83 -14.29 16.34
CA MET A 294 -13.61 -14.72 17.73
C MET A 294 -14.31 -13.80 18.75
N ILE A 295 -14.16 -12.48 18.61
CA ILE A 295 -14.79 -11.52 19.51
C ILE A 295 -16.31 -11.61 19.43
N ILE A 296 -16.86 -11.68 18.22
CA ILE A 296 -18.31 -11.77 18.01
C ILE A 296 -18.86 -13.08 18.59
N THR A 297 -18.19 -14.20 18.33
CA THR A 297 -18.54 -15.50 18.88
C THR A 297 -18.50 -15.50 20.41
N ALA A 298 -17.47 -14.91 21.02
CA ALA A 298 -17.36 -14.79 22.46
C ALA A 298 -18.47 -13.92 23.08
N ILE A 299 -18.81 -12.78 22.44
CA ILE A 299 -19.90 -11.91 22.88
C ILE A 299 -21.24 -12.63 22.75
N THR A 300 -21.52 -13.25 21.61
CA THR A 300 -22.77 -13.99 21.39
C THR A 300 -22.89 -15.19 22.36
N TYR A 301 -21.77 -15.85 22.67
CA TYR A 301 -21.75 -16.92 23.66
C TYR A 301 -22.16 -16.43 25.06
N ALA A 302 -21.62 -15.29 25.50
CA ALA A 302 -21.84 -14.76 26.85
C ALA A 302 -23.19 -13.99 26.99
N TYR A 303 -23.58 -13.24 25.96
CA TYR A 303 -24.66 -12.26 26.01
C TYR A 303 -25.82 -12.53 25.03
N GLY A 304 -25.69 -13.52 24.14
CA GLY A 304 -26.71 -13.85 23.15
C GLY A 304 -26.60 -13.01 21.86
N TRP A 305 -27.37 -13.43 20.86
CA TRP A 305 -27.36 -12.80 19.52
C TRP A 305 -27.88 -11.36 19.53
N GLU A 306 -28.78 -11.01 20.44
CA GLU A 306 -29.33 -9.65 20.57
C GLU A 306 -28.23 -8.59 20.76
N VAL A 307 -27.16 -8.94 21.48
CA VAL A 307 -26.00 -8.07 21.69
C VAL A 307 -24.93 -8.31 20.61
N GLY A 308 -24.68 -9.56 20.24
CA GLY A 308 -23.64 -9.93 19.27
C GLY A 308 -23.90 -9.46 17.83
N GLY A 309 -25.16 -9.50 17.39
CA GLY A 309 -25.58 -9.15 16.03
C GLY A 309 -25.27 -7.70 15.64
N PRO A 310 -25.69 -6.69 16.43
CA PRO A 310 -25.31 -5.30 16.18
C PRO A 310 -23.78 -5.11 16.14
N ILE A 311 -23.05 -5.67 17.10
CA ILE A 311 -21.58 -5.56 17.16
C ILE A 311 -20.93 -6.21 15.93
N HIS A 312 -21.46 -7.32 15.45
CA HIS A 312 -20.96 -8.02 14.26
C HIS A 312 -20.91 -7.13 13.01
N ASN A 313 -21.93 -6.28 12.83
CA ASN A 313 -22.04 -5.39 11.68
C ASN A 313 -20.98 -4.28 11.72
N TYR A 314 -20.68 -3.71 12.88
CA TYR A 314 -19.73 -2.60 12.99
C TYR A 314 -18.27 -3.04 13.14
N LEU A 315 -18.02 -4.14 13.86
CA LEU A 315 -16.67 -4.53 14.27
C LEU A 315 -15.76 -4.80 13.06
N GLY A 316 -16.30 -5.37 11.98
CA GLY A 316 -15.54 -5.64 10.77
C GLY A 316 -14.98 -4.38 10.11
N TYR A 317 -15.79 -3.33 10.02
CA TYR A 317 -15.35 -2.04 9.46
C TYR A 317 -14.27 -1.41 10.33
N VAL A 318 -14.50 -1.34 11.65
CA VAL A 318 -13.54 -0.74 12.59
C VAL A 318 -12.19 -1.43 12.50
N MET A 319 -12.18 -2.76 12.55
CA MET A 319 -10.94 -3.53 12.50
C MET A 319 -10.20 -3.38 11.17
N LEU A 320 -10.91 -3.40 10.04
CA LEU A 320 -10.29 -3.19 8.73
C LEU A 320 -9.72 -1.77 8.60
N ILE A 321 -10.47 -0.76 9.04
CA ILE A 321 -10.04 0.65 9.06
C ILE A 321 -8.79 0.83 9.93
N LEU A 322 -8.66 0.09 11.04
CA LEU A 322 -7.45 0.13 11.87
C LEU A 322 -6.27 -0.61 11.24
N TRP A 323 -6.53 -1.73 10.57
CA TRP A 323 -5.50 -2.54 9.91
C TRP A 323 -4.84 -1.81 8.74
N LEU A 324 -5.61 -1.10 7.91
CA LEU A 324 -5.08 -0.47 6.70
C LEU A 324 -3.97 0.57 6.97
N PRO A 325 -4.10 1.51 7.92
CA PRO A 325 -3.02 2.40 8.33
C PRO A 325 -1.81 1.66 8.92
N ILE A 326 -2.02 0.58 9.68
CA ILE A 326 -0.92 -0.23 10.22
C ILE A 326 -0.11 -0.83 9.07
N PHE A 327 -0.80 -1.47 8.14
CA PHE A 327 -0.19 -2.02 6.93
C PHE A 327 0.54 -0.93 6.12
N TRP A 328 -0.10 0.21 5.91
CA TRP A 328 0.44 1.30 5.10
C TRP A 328 1.65 2.00 5.72
N LEU A 329 1.60 2.31 7.02
CA LEU A 329 2.61 3.12 7.68
C LEU A 329 3.79 2.29 8.17
N TYR A 330 3.58 1.01 8.47
CA TYR A 330 4.61 0.15 9.04
C TYR A 330 5.05 -0.95 8.09
N ILE A 331 4.14 -1.71 7.48
CA ILE A 331 4.51 -2.89 6.69
C ILE A 331 5.10 -2.48 5.33
N LEU A 332 4.41 -1.59 4.59
CA LEU A 332 4.88 -1.13 3.28
C LEU A 332 6.30 -0.50 3.34
N PRO A 333 6.60 0.42 4.27
CA PRO A 333 7.90 1.09 4.30
C PRO A 333 9.04 0.20 4.82
N LEU A 334 8.74 -0.91 5.52
CA LEU A 334 9.78 -1.86 5.93
C LEU A 334 10.48 -2.50 4.72
N GLY A 335 9.74 -2.73 3.63
CA GLY A 335 10.31 -3.17 2.35
C GLY A 335 11.24 -2.11 1.72
N GLU A 336 10.85 -0.83 1.79
CA GLU A 336 11.58 0.29 1.19
C GLU A 336 12.85 0.66 1.97
N ARG A 337 12.79 0.71 3.32
CA ARG A 337 13.90 1.18 4.17
C ARG A 337 15.16 0.33 4.02
N ARG A 338 15.02 -0.98 3.80
CA ARG A 338 16.17 -1.90 3.63
C ARG A 338 16.98 -1.56 2.38
N GLU A 339 16.34 -1.17 1.29
CA GLU A 339 17.01 -0.75 0.05
C GLU A 339 17.69 0.59 0.19
N LEU A 340 17.01 1.59 0.75
CA LEU A 340 17.60 2.90 0.94
C LEU A 340 18.88 2.81 1.79
N LYS A 341 18.91 1.93 2.80
CA LYS A 341 20.13 1.64 3.56
C LYS A 341 21.21 0.97 2.70
N LYS A 342 20.88 -0.04 1.89
CA LYS A 342 21.82 -0.72 0.98
C LYS A 342 22.40 0.26 -0.06
N ASN A 343 21.56 1.05 -0.71
CA ASN A 343 21.95 2.05 -1.71
C ASN A 343 22.80 3.18 -1.10
N ARG A 344 22.48 3.63 0.12
CA ARG A 344 23.33 4.57 0.86
C ARG A 344 24.69 3.97 1.20
N LYS A 345 24.76 2.69 1.56
CA LYS A 345 26.04 1.98 1.80
C LYS A 345 26.86 1.85 0.52
N MET A 346 26.25 1.47 -0.61
CA MET A 346 26.95 1.37 -1.90
C MET A 346 27.47 2.73 -2.37
N LYS A 347 26.63 3.77 -2.36
CA LYS A 347 27.07 5.14 -2.70
C LYS A 347 28.17 5.67 -1.80
N LYS A 348 28.16 5.30 -0.51
CA LYS A 348 29.25 5.62 0.42
C LYS A 348 30.54 4.87 0.05
N LYS A 349 30.46 3.62 -0.38
CA LYS A 349 31.62 2.84 -0.87
C LYS A 349 32.17 3.43 -2.18
N GLU A 350 31.31 3.68 -3.18
CA GLU A 350 31.69 4.31 -4.45
C GLU A 350 32.36 5.67 -4.24
N LYS A 351 31.81 6.52 -3.35
CA LYS A 351 32.43 7.81 -3.01
C LYS A 351 33.80 7.64 -2.34
N LYS A 352 34.00 6.60 -1.52
CA LYS A 352 35.29 6.31 -0.89
C LYS A 352 36.30 5.83 -1.93
N GLU A 353 35.90 4.95 -2.83
CA GLU A 353 36.74 4.46 -3.92
C GLU A 353 37.13 5.58 -4.89
N LEU A 354 36.18 6.44 -5.28
CA LEU A 354 36.46 7.60 -6.13
C LEU A 354 37.45 8.57 -5.46
N LYS A 355 37.31 8.81 -4.15
CA LYS A 355 38.27 9.62 -3.39
C LYS A 355 39.66 8.98 -3.33
N LYS A 356 39.74 7.65 -3.19
CA LYS A 356 41.02 6.92 -3.23
C LYS A 356 41.69 7.02 -4.61
N LYS A 357 40.93 6.82 -5.69
CA LYS A 357 41.42 6.97 -7.07
C LYS A 357 41.98 8.36 -7.33
N LYS A 358 41.23 9.42 -6.97
CA LYS A 358 41.70 10.81 -7.11
C LYS A 358 42.97 11.10 -6.31
N LYS A 359 43.12 10.53 -5.11
CA LYS A 359 44.35 10.65 -4.32
C LYS A 359 45.55 9.98 -5.01
N LEU A 360 45.34 8.78 -5.56
CA LEU A 360 46.37 8.05 -6.29
C LEU A 360 46.77 8.79 -7.59
N GLU A 361 45.80 9.30 -8.35
CA GLU A 361 46.07 10.10 -9.55
C GLU A 361 46.86 11.37 -9.22
N ASN A 362 46.52 12.09 -8.14
CA ASN A 362 47.29 13.25 -7.71
C ASN A 362 48.71 12.88 -7.26
N GLN A 363 48.89 11.76 -6.54
CA GLN A 363 50.22 11.30 -6.12
C GLN A 363 51.09 10.94 -7.33
N ASN A 364 50.53 10.24 -8.32
CA ASN A 364 51.25 9.87 -9.53
C ASN A 364 51.67 11.09 -10.35
N LYS A 365 50.85 12.16 -10.36
CA LYS A 365 51.22 13.44 -10.99
C LYS A 365 52.39 14.12 -10.29
N ILE A 366 52.37 14.19 -8.96
CA ILE A 366 53.48 14.77 -8.17
C ILE A 366 54.77 13.99 -8.43
N ASN A 367 54.72 12.67 -8.38
CA ASN A 367 55.91 11.84 -8.63
C ASN A 367 56.46 11.99 -10.05
N ALA A 368 55.60 12.24 -11.06
CA ALA A 368 56.03 12.49 -12.43
C ALA A 368 56.69 13.87 -12.58
N GLU A 369 56.11 14.91 -11.97
CA GLU A 369 56.70 16.27 -11.92
C GLU A 369 58.06 16.27 -11.20
N GLU A 370 58.20 15.51 -10.10
CA GLU A 370 59.47 15.32 -9.40
C GLU A 370 60.53 14.63 -10.28
N ALA A 371 60.13 13.61 -11.05
CA ALA A 371 61.02 12.89 -11.97
C ALA A 371 61.51 13.76 -13.14
N GLU A 372 60.62 14.57 -13.73
CA GLU A 372 60.98 15.54 -14.78
C GLU A 372 61.92 16.62 -14.23
N HIS A 373 61.68 17.08 -13.01
CA HIS A 373 62.55 18.05 -12.34
C HIS A 373 63.93 17.47 -11.97
N SER A 374 64.03 16.17 -11.66
CA SER A 374 65.35 15.52 -11.47
C SER A 374 66.13 15.36 -12.78
N LEU A 375 65.47 14.99 -13.88
CA LEU A 375 66.12 14.85 -15.19
C LEU A 375 66.66 16.18 -15.72
N SER A 376 65.87 17.26 -15.60
CA SER A 376 66.32 18.60 -15.99
C SER A 376 67.49 19.13 -15.15
N LYS A 377 67.59 18.73 -13.87
CA LYS A 377 68.77 19.05 -13.04
C LYS A 377 70.01 18.31 -13.51
N GLU A 378 69.91 17.02 -13.82
CA GLU A 378 71.05 16.25 -14.35
C GLU A 378 71.55 16.82 -15.70
N GLU A 379 70.65 17.20 -16.62
CA GLU A 379 71.04 17.86 -17.88
C GLU A 379 71.72 19.23 -17.67
N LEU A 380 71.28 20.00 -16.67
CA LEU A 380 71.90 21.29 -16.30
C LEU A 380 73.29 21.12 -15.68
N ASP A 381 73.48 20.07 -14.88
CA ASP A 381 74.78 19.77 -14.26
C ASP A 381 75.78 19.24 -15.30
N GLU A 382 75.34 18.42 -16.27
CA GLU A 382 76.18 17.96 -17.38
C GLU A 382 76.64 19.12 -18.27
N THR A 383 75.74 20.04 -18.64
CA THR A 383 76.08 21.19 -19.50
C THR A 383 77.02 22.19 -18.85
N ASN A 384 77.05 22.31 -17.53
CA ASN A 384 78.02 23.14 -16.81
C ASN A 384 79.40 22.48 -16.64
N SER A 385 79.53 21.18 -16.93
CA SER A 385 80.78 20.42 -16.79
C SER A 385 81.62 20.34 -18.07
N THR A 386 81.05 20.72 -19.20
CA THR A 386 81.71 20.94 -20.51
C THR A 386 82.07 22.40 -20.71
#